data_AF-A0A7K6YIU6-F1
#
_entry.id   AF-A0A7K6YIU6-F1
#
_cell.length_a   1.000
_cell.length_b   1.000
_cell.length_c   1.000
_cell.angle_alpha   90.00
_cell.angle_beta   90.00
_cell.angle_gamma   90.00
#
_symmetry.space_group_name_H-M   'P 1'
#
loop_
_entity.id
_entity.type
_entity.pdbx_description
1 polymer ?
#
loop_
_entity_poly.entity_id
_entity_poly.type
_entity_poly.pdbx_seq_one_letter_code
_entity_poly.pdbx_strand_id
1 'polypeptide(L)'
;MGISAGWVWLLLPVCQALVVPREVSGRVRETLSIRCWYPRGYEGYNKYWCRGASRDSCHKVVETKGRGVPWQHGRISVQDNHVFCVVLLIIKDISEADAGSYWCGIERIGRDLMEPVTVRVVPG
;
A
#
# COMPACT_ATOMS: atom_id res chain seq x y z
N MET A 1 -15.75 -32.96 -31.60
CA MET A 1 -15.55 -33.05 -30.14
C MET A 1 -14.10 -32.72 -29.83
N GLY A 2 -13.86 -31.63 -29.09
CA GLY A 2 -12.59 -31.29 -28.40
C GLY A 2 -11.41 -30.91 -29.31
N ILE A 3 -10.55 -29.95 -28.99
CA ILE A 3 -10.42 -28.99 -27.88
C ILE A 3 -9.53 -27.88 -28.47
N SER A 4 -9.91 -26.62 -28.38
CA SER A 4 -8.93 -25.53 -28.38
C SER A 4 -9.38 -24.51 -27.35
N ALA A 5 -9.24 -24.90 -26.08
CA ALA A 5 -9.41 -24.01 -24.95
C ALA A 5 -8.21 -23.04 -24.90
N GLY A 6 -8.16 -22.15 -25.88
CA GLY A 6 -7.29 -20.98 -25.87
C GLY A 6 -8.04 -19.82 -25.21
N TRP A 7 -7.33 -19.12 -24.32
CA TRP A 7 -7.62 -17.74 -23.93
C TRP A 7 -8.87 -17.54 -23.04
N VAL A 8 -8.81 -17.93 -21.77
CA VAL A 8 -9.04 -17.03 -20.60
C VAL A 8 -8.61 -17.82 -19.35
N TRP A 9 -7.31 -17.98 -19.17
CA TRP A 9 -6.79 -18.07 -17.82
C TRP A 9 -6.56 -16.63 -17.37
N LEU A 10 -7.60 -15.99 -16.81
CA LEU A 10 -7.41 -14.85 -15.91
C LEU A 10 -6.73 -15.39 -14.65
N LEU A 11 -5.47 -15.80 -14.78
CA LEU A 11 -4.57 -15.91 -13.64
C LEU A 11 -4.32 -14.47 -13.22
N LEU A 12 -5.24 -13.93 -12.41
CA LEU A 12 -4.93 -12.81 -11.56
C LEU A 12 -3.59 -13.15 -10.89
N PRO A 13 -2.50 -12.38 -11.11
CA PRO A 13 -1.20 -12.66 -10.52
C PRO A 13 -1.28 -12.21 -9.07
N VAL A 14 -2.14 -12.87 -8.31
CA VAL A 14 -2.58 -12.39 -7.02
C VAL A 14 -1.67 -13.07 -6.01
N CYS A 15 -0.81 -12.22 -5.45
CA CYS A 15 0.05 -12.50 -4.30
C CYS A 15 1.45 -13.10 -4.56
N GLN A 16 2.24 -12.57 -5.50
CA GLN A 16 3.62 -13.07 -5.73
C GLN A 16 4.72 -12.32 -4.97
N ALA A 17 4.69 -10.99 -4.98
CA ALA A 17 5.75 -10.14 -4.41
C ALA A 17 5.16 -8.88 -3.77
N LEU A 18 5.98 -8.16 -2.99
CA LEU A 18 5.64 -6.80 -2.60
C LEU A 18 5.80 -5.89 -3.81
N VAL A 19 4.68 -5.48 -4.41
CA VAL A 19 4.66 -4.61 -5.58
C VAL A 19 3.94 -3.33 -5.21
N VAL A 20 4.59 -2.20 -5.43
CA VAL A 20 4.11 -0.89 -5.01
C VAL A 20 4.37 0.11 -6.14
N PRO A 21 3.47 1.07 -6.41
CA PRO A 21 3.77 2.14 -7.36
C PRO A 21 4.99 2.94 -6.88
N ARG A 22 5.97 3.13 -7.76
CA ARG A 22 7.16 3.96 -7.46
C ARG A 22 6.77 5.39 -7.16
N GLU A 23 5.75 5.88 -7.85
CA GLU A 23 5.23 7.23 -7.71
C GLU A 23 3.71 7.22 -7.90
N VAL A 24 3.01 8.03 -7.11
CA VAL A 24 1.58 8.29 -7.22
C VAL A 24 1.34 9.78 -7.14
N SER A 25 0.39 10.28 -7.92
CA SER A 25 0.05 11.70 -7.98
C SER A 25 -1.43 11.89 -7.65
N GLY A 26 -1.74 12.88 -6.81
CA GLY A 26 -3.11 13.33 -6.54
C GLY A 26 -3.23 14.83 -6.73
N ARG A 27 -4.42 15.33 -7.09
CA ARG A 27 -4.71 16.77 -7.12
C ARG A 27 -5.22 17.22 -5.76
N VAL A 28 -4.86 18.44 -5.35
CA VAL A 28 -5.33 19.04 -4.08
C VAL A 28 -6.85 18.89 -3.93
N ARG A 29 -7.30 18.51 -2.72
CA ARG A 29 -8.69 18.21 -2.32
C ARG A 29 -9.32 16.94 -2.89
N GLU A 30 -8.61 16.18 -3.72
CA GLU A 30 -9.09 14.88 -4.21
C GLU A 30 -8.78 13.75 -3.21
N THR A 31 -9.35 12.57 -3.49
CA THR A 31 -8.99 11.34 -2.78
C THR A 31 -7.92 10.58 -3.56
N LEU A 32 -6.76 10.39 -2.95
CA LEU A 32 -5.69 9.55 -3.50
C LEU A 32 -5.83 8.12 -2.96
N SER A 33 -5.79 7.13 -3.87
CA SER A 33 -5.79 5.71 -3.53
C SER A 33 -4.47 5.06 -3.94
N ILE A 34 -3.83 4.35 -3.02
CA ILE A 34 -2.56 3.67 -3.24
C ILE A 34 -2.76 2.18 -2.97
N ARG A 35 -2.27 1.33 -3.87
CA ARG A 35 -2.36 -0.12 -3.75
C ARG A 35 -0.97 -0.71 -3.61
N CYS A 36 -0.77 -1.51 -2.57
CA CYS A 36 0.45 -2.30 -2.37
C CYS A 36 0.08 -3.78 -2.38
N TRP A 37 0.51 -4.52 -3.39
CA TRP A 37 0.34 -5.96 -3.42
C TRP A 37 1.42 -6.62 -2.59
N TYR A 38 1.14 -7.77 -1.98
CA TYR A 38 2.10 -8.50 -1.16
C TYR A 38 2.10 -10.02 -1.46
N PRO A 39 3.18 -10.75 -1.11
CA PRO A 39 3.26 -12.19 -1.37
C PRO A 39 2.27 -12.99 -0.52
N ARG A 40 1.85 -14.17 -0.99
CA ARG A 40 1.17 -15.17 -0.14
C ARG A 40 1.95 -15.43 1.14
N GLY A 41 1.24 -15.75 2.22
CA GLY A 41 1.81 -16.05 3.52
C GLY A 41 1.91 -14.81 4.43
N TYR A 42 1.70 -13.61 3.90
CA TYR A 42 1.71 -12.37 4.67
C TYR A 42 0.32 -11.85 5.06
N GLU A 43 -0.78 -12.53 4.71
CA GLU A 43 -2.15 -12.11 5.02
C GLU A 43 -2.33 -11.85 6.53
N GLY A 44 -1.76 -12.72 7.36
CA GLY A 44 -1.78 -12.58 8.82
C GLY A 44 -0.80 -11.56 9.40
N TYR A 45 -0.04 -10.80 8.60
CA TYR A 45 1.03 -9.91 9.08
C TYR A 45 0.54 -8.47 9.18
N ASN A 46 1.08 -7.70 10.12
CA ASN A 46 0.78 -6.27 10.24
C ASN A 46 1.32 -5.53 9.00
N LYS A 47 0.47 -4.71 8.38
CA LYS A 47 0.83 -3.86 7.25
C LYS A 47 0.75 -2.42 7.67
N TYR A 48 1.62 -1.59 7.16
CA TYR A 48 1.66 -0.19 7.55
C TYR A 48 2.09 0.74 6.43
N TRP A 49 1.68 2.00 6.57
CA TRP A 49 2.12 3.11 5.74
C TRP A 49 3.08 3.98 6.54
N CYS A 50 4.30 4.15 6.05
CA CYS A 50 5.37 4.82 6.79
C CYS A 50 5.85 6.06 6.03
N ARG A 51 5.95 7.22 6.69
CA ARG A 51 6.42 8.48 6.09
C ARG A 51 7.88 8.73 6.44
N GLY A 52 8.73 8.99 5.44
CA GLY A 52 10.14 9.32 5.65
C GLY A 52 11.04 8.92 4.49
N ALA A 53 12.15 9.64 4.32
CA ALA A 53 13.13 9.37 3.27
C ALA A 53 13.97 8.10 3.52
N SER A 54 14.18 7.74 4.79
CA SER A 54 14.92 6.54 5.19
C SER A 54 13.97 5.44 5.65
N ARG A 55 14.26 4.20 5.25
CA ARG A 55 13.53 3.00 5.66
C ARG A 55 13.56 2.81 7.19
N ASP A 56 14.73 2.99 7.79
CA ASP A 56 14.98 2.60 9.18
C ASP A 56 14.43 3.60 10.20
N SER A 57 14.11 4.82 9.76
CA SER A 57 13.67 5.93 10.63
C SER A 57 12.36 6.57 10.17
N CYS A 58 11.61 5.91 9.29
CA CYS A 58 10.31 6.41 8.86
C CYS A 58 9.29 6.36 10.02
N HIS A 59 8.31 7.25 10.00
CA HIS A 59 7.24 7.30 10.98
C HIS A 59 6.00 6.56 10.46
N LYS A 60 5.56 5.50 11.15
CA LYS A 60 4.33 4.77 10.83
C LYS A 60 3.11 5.69 11.01
N VAL A 61 2.37 5.95 9.93
CA VAL A 61 1.19 6.83 9.90
C VAL A 61 -0.09 6.07 10.22
N VAL A 62 -0.27 4.91 9.58
CA VAL A 62 -1.40 3.99 9.79
C VAL A 62 -0.92 2.54 9.71
N GLU A 63 -1.59 1.63 10.42
CA GLU A 63 -1.31 0.19 10.33
C GLU A 63 -2.55 -0.69 10.54
N THR A 64 -2.53 -1.93 10.04
CA THR A 64 -3.71 -2.79 10.00
C THR A 64 -4.03 -3.49 11.32
N LYS A 65 -3.06 -3.63 12.24
CA LYS A 65 -3.23 -4.37 13.50
C LYS A 65 -3.27 -3.54 14.78
N GLY A 66 -3.24 -2.21 14.72
CA GLY A 66 -3.48 -1.37 15.89
C GLY A 66 -2.45 -1.52 17.03
N ARG A 67 -1.21 -1.91 16.73
CA ARG A 67 -0.09 -2.09 17.68
C ARG A 67 0.53 -0.75 18.09
N GLY A 68 -0.30 0.21 18.46
CA GLY A 68 0.10 1.57 18.84
C GLY A 68 -0.04 2.59 17.72
N VAL A 69 -0.28 2.17 16.48
CA VAL A 69 -0.64 3.06 15.36
C VAL A 69 -2.07 2.74 14.91
N PRO A 70 -2.94 3.73 14.69
CA PRO A 70 -4.32 3.46 14.30
C PRO A 70 -4.42 3.00 12.84
N TRP A 71 -5.46 2.24 12.50
CA TRP A 71 -5.77 1.89 11.10
C TRP A 71 -6.29 3.08 10.29
N GLN A 72 -6.73 4.14 10.97
CA GLN A 72 -7.07 5.43 10.38
C GLN A 72 -6.52 6.57 11.24
N HIS A 73 -5.77 7.46 10.61
CA HIS A 73 -5.24 8.68 11.20
C HIS A 73 -5.77 9.89 10.42
N GLY A 74 -6.78 10.57 10.98
CA GLY A 74 -7.45 11.69 10.33
C GLY A 74 -8.03 11.29 8.96
N ARG A 75 -7.45 11.84 7.89
CA ARG A 75 -7.84 11.64 6.49
C ARG A 75 -7.20 10.42 5.82
N ILE A 76 -6.26 9.76 6.50
CA ILE A 76 -5.49 8.62 5.97
C ILE A 76 -6.00 7.34 6.60
N SER A 77 -6.32 6.33 5.79
CA SER A 77 -6.75 5.01 6.27
C SER A 77 -6.06 3.88 5.53
N VAL A 78 -5.85 2.75 6.21
CA VAL A 78 -5.34 1.49 5.64
C VAL A 78 -6.37 0.37 5.76
N GLN A 79 -6.48 -0.43 4.71
CA GLN A 79 -7.30 -1.65 4.67
C GLN A 79 -6.49 -2.79 4.05
N ASP A 80 -6.62 -4.00 4.57
CA ASP A 80 -5.96 -5.20 4.03
C ASP A 80 -7.00 -6.12 3.40
N ASN A 81 -6.82 -6.44 2.12
CA ASN A 81 -7.62 -7.44 1.42
C ASN A 81 -6.78 -8.71 1.22
N HIS A 82 -7.07 -9.73 2.04
CA HIS A 82 -6.35 -11.01 2.04
C HIS A 82 -6.66 -11.89 0.82
N VAL A 83 -7.80 -11.69 0.16
CA VAL A 83 -8.18 -12.46 -1.05
C VAL A 83 -7.26 -12.08 -2.20
N PHE A 84 -7.02 -10.78 -2.36
CA PHE A 84 -6.20 -10.22 -3.44
C PHE A 84 -4.76 -9.88 -3.02
N CYS A 85 -4.40 -10.15 -1.76
CA CYS A 85 -3.16 -9.73 -1.11
C CYS A 85 -2.77 -8.29 -1.44
N VAL A 86 -3.71 -7.37 -1.21
CA VAL A 86 -3.51 -5.96 -1.50
C VAL A 86 -3.85 -5.12 -0.28
N VAL A 87 -2.92 -4.26 0.09
CA VAL A 87 -3.13 -3.17 1.03
C VAL A 87 -3.66 -1.98 0.25
N LEU A 88 -4.81 -1.47 0.66
CA LEU A 88 -5.41 -0.26 0.12
C LEU A 88 -5.20 0.88 1.11
N LEU A 89 -4.47 1.90 0.67
CA LEU A 89 -4.31 3.16 1.40
C LEU A 89 -5.17 4.22 0.73
N ILE A 90 -5.91 4.96 1.55
CA ILE A 90 -6.78 6.04 1.09
C ILE A 90 -6.38 7.30 1.83
N ILE A 91 -6.07 8.35 1.09
CA ILE A 91 -5.81 9.70 1.59
C ILE A 91 -6.93 10.58 1.04
N LYS A 92 -7.88 10.96 1.89
CA LYS A 92 -8.97 11.88 1.52
C LYS A 92 -8.49 13.32 1.54
N ASP A 93 -9.06 14.17 0.71
CA ASP A 93 -8.79 15.63 0.71
C ASP A 93 -7.29 15.93 0.77
N ILE A 94 -6.55 15.36 -0.20
CA ILE A 94 -5.08 15.42 -0.21
C ILE A 94 -4.60 16.87 -0.34
N SER A 95 -3.51 17.19 0.35
CA SER A 95 -2.92 18.53 0.41
C SER A 95 -1.44 18.48 0.05
N GLU A 96 -0.83 19.62 -0.30
CA GLU A 96 0.61 19.68 -0.59
C GLU A 96 1.48 19.16 0.56
N ALA A 97 1.01 19.29 1.81
CA ALA A 97 1.66 18.75 3.00
C ALA A 97 1.68 17.22 3.05
N ASP A 98 0.89 16.53 2.22
CA ASP A 98 0.89 15.06 2.10
C ASP A 98 1.96 14.57 1.10
N ALA A 99 2.57 15.45 0.31
CA ALA A 99 3.65 15.09 -0.61
C ALA A 99 4.91 14.60 0.13
N GLY A 100 5.68 13.72 -0.51
CA GLY A 100 6.98 13.27 -0.02
C GLY A 100 7.24 11.78 -0.20
N SER A 101 8.24 11.28 0.53
CA SER A 101 8.67 9.89 0.49
C SER A 101 7.97 9.05 1.56
N TYR A 102 7.49 7.89 1.13
CA TYR A 102 6.77 6.94 1.96
C TYR A 102 7.24 5.52 1.67
N TRP A 103 6.76 4.59 2.50
CA TRP A 103 6.99 3.16 2.37
C TRP A 103 5.71 2.40 2.65
N CYS A 104 5.44 1.41 1.81
CA CYS A 104 4.45 0.39 2.14
C CYS A 104 5.19 -0.79 2.77
N GLY A 105 4.86 -1.12 4.01
CA GLY A 105 5.61 -2.06 4.83
C GLY A 105 4.79 -3.23 5.36
N ILE A 106 5.46 -4.36 5.55
CA ILE A 106 4.96 -5.59 6.15
C ILE A 106 5.90 -5.96 7.29
N GLU A 107 5.36 -5.91 8.50
CA GLU A 107 6.11 -6.21 9.72
C GLU A 107 6.32 -7.72 9.84
N ARG A 108 7.58 -8.17 9.90
CA ARG A 108 7.94 -9.60 10.03
C ARG A 108 9.12 -9.77 10.98
N ILE A 109 9.39 -11.01 11.38
CA ILE A 109 10.60 -11.32 12.17
C ILE A 109 11.84 -10.92 11.37
N GLY A 110 12.74 -10.15 11.99
CA GLY A 110 13.94 -9.61 11.35
C GLY A 110 13.69 -8.28 10.67
N ARG A 111 14.20 -8.10 9.44
CA ARG A 111 13.97 -6.89 8.65
C ARG A 111 12.62 -6.97 7.96
N ASP A 112 11.77 -5.97 8.18
CA ASP A 112 10.48 -5.82 7.49
C ASP A 112 10.62 -5.93 5.97
N LEU A 113 9.55 -6.33 5.28
CA LEU A 113 9.46 -6.27 3.83
C LEU A 113 8.78 -4.95 3.47
N MET A 114 9.45 -4.08 2.71
CA MET A 114 8.94 -2.73 2.45
C MET A 114 9.49 -2.19 1.13
N GLU A 115 8.69 -1.45 0.39
CA GLU A 115 9.07 -0.79 -0.86
C GLU A 115 8.72 0.70 -0.82
N PRO A 116 9.54 1.57 -1.43
CA PRO A 116 9.37 3.01 -1.37
C PRO A 116 8.27 3.49 -2.34
N VAL A 117 7.61 4.59 -1.96
CA VAL A 117 6.59 5.28 -2.75
C VAL A 117 6.83 6.78 -2.66
N THR A 118 6.85 7.45 -3.81
CA THR A 118 6.82 8.90 -3.87
C THR A 118 5.38 9.38 -4.05
N VAL A 119 4.90 10.21 -3.14
CA VAL A 119 3.59 10.88 -3.28
C VAL A 119 3.84 12.28 -3.81
N ARG A 120 3.29 12.58 -4.98
CA ARG A 120 3.22 13.93 -5.55
C ARG A 120 1.82 14.50 -5.40
N VAL A 121 1.77 15.80 -5.18
CA VAL A 121 0.51 16.54 -5.12
C VAL A 121 0.60 17.68 -6.11
N VAL A 122 -0.37 17.75 -7.02
CA VAL A 122 -0.47 18.83 -8.01
C VAL A 122 -1.52 19.85 -7.59
N PRO A 123 -1.28 21.15 -7.84
CA PRO A 123 -2.29 22.18 -7.60
C PRO A 123 -3.60 21.91 -8.34
N GLY A 124 -4.69 22.43 -7.76
CA GLY A 124 -6.05 22.38 -8.29
C GLY A 124 -6.26 23.28 -9.51
#